data_AF-A0A497M5W6-F1
#
_entry.id   AF-A0A497M5W6-F1
#
_cell.length_a   1.000
_cell.length_b   1.000
_cell.length_c   1.000
_cell.angle_alpha   90.00
_cell.angle_beta   90.00
_cell.angle_gamma   90.00
#
_symmetry.space_group_name_H-M   'P 1'
#
loop_
_entity.id
_entity.type
_entity.pdbx_description
1 polymer ?
#
loop_
_entity_poly.entity_id
_entity_poly.type
_entity_poly.pdbx_seq_one_letter_code
_entity_poly.pdbx_strand_id
1 'polypeptide(L)' 'MTCFGESHGRLVGVVLDGCPAGLPLKEEDIQRELDKRRPGLSELYSSRAEADKVEIISGVFRGYTTGAPIC' A
#
# COMPACT_ATOMS: atom_id res chain seq x y z
N MET A 1 2.52 0.50 13.64
CA MET A 1 2.72 0.75 12.20
C MET A 1 3.97 1.58 12.06
N THR A 2 4.87 1.17 11.17
CA THR A 2 6.13 1.88 10.90
C THR A 2 6.20 2.18 9.40
N CYS A 3 6.38 3.45 9.02
CA CYS A 3 6.57 3.84 7.62
C CYS A 3 8.07 3.95 7.32
N PHE A 4 8.47 3.65 6.08
CA PHE A 4 9.84 3.80 5.62
C PHE A 4 9.90 4.27 4.16
N GLY A 5 11.09 4.67 3.71
CA GLY A 5 11.33 5.23 2.39
C GLY A 5 11.30 6.76 2.36
N GLU A 6 11.61 7.31 1.20
CA GLU A 6 11.80 8.75 0.99
C GLU A 6 10.90 9.22 -0.16
N SER A 7 10.44 10.47 -0.13
CA SER A 7 9.50 11.00 -1.14
C SER A 7 10.09 11.08 -2.56
N HIS A 8 11.41 11.15 -2.67
CA HIS A 8 12.15 11.10 -3.94
C HIS A 8 12.95 9.81 -4.09
N GLY A 9 12.72 8.84 -3.21
CA GLY A 9 13.31 7.51 -3.28
C GLY A 9 12.59 6.63 -4.30
N ARG A 10 13.10 5.42 -4.51
CA ARG A 10 12.50 4.46 -5.45
C ARG A 10 11.14 3.95 -5.00
N LEU A 11 10.90 3.87 -3.69
CA LEU A 11 9.66 3.39 -3.08
C LEU A 11 9.46 4.00 -1.69
N VAL A 12 8.20 4.00 -1.26
CA VAL A 12 7.78 4.19 0.12
C VAL A 12 7.04 2.93 0.56
N GLY A 13 7.17 2.57 1.83
CA GLY A 13 6.58 1.34 2.35
C GLY A 13 6.08 1.47 3.78
N VAL A 14 5.34 0.46 4.22
CA VAL A 14 4.79 0.38 5.57
C VAL A 14 5.01 -1.02 6.12
N VAL A 15 5.27 -1.10 7.42
CA VAL A 15 5.25 -2.35 8.17
C VAL A 15 4.11 -2.27 9.20
N LEU A 16 3.18 -3.22 9.10
CA LEU A 16 2.06 -3.40 10.00
C LEU A 16 2.25 -4.68 10.81
N ASP A 17 2.44 -4.53 12.11
CA ASP A 17 2.54 -5.63 13.06
C ASP A 17 1.30 -5.73 13.95
N GLY A 18 1.03 -6.93 14.47
CA GLY A 18 -0.12 -7.21 15.34
C GLY A 18 -1.45 -7.46 14.62
N CYS A 19 -1.43 -7.59 13.28
CA CYS A 19 -2.62 -7.99 12.53
C CYS A 19 -2.93 -9.47 12.81
N PRO A 20 -4.14 -9.83 13.28
CA PRO A 20 -4.47 -11.23 13.56
C PRO A 20 -4.48 -12.07 12.26
N ALA A 21 -4.21 -13.37 12.39
CA ALA A 21 -4.25 -14.30 11.28
C ALA A 21 -5.70 -14.59 10.81
N GLY A 22 -5.86 -14.93 9.53
CA GLY A 22 -7.11 -15.40 8.95
C GLY A 22 -8.03 -14.30 8.40
N LEU A 23 -7.60 -13.04 8.38
CA LEU A 23 -8.34 -11.96 7.74
C LEU A 23 -8.09 -11.97 6.22
N PRO A 24 -9.12 -11.80 5.38
CA PRO A 24 -8.92 -11.66 3.95
C PRO A 24 -8.20 -10.34 3.65
N LEU A 25 -7.14 -10.41 2.85
CA LEU A 25 -6.40 -9.22 2.39
C LEU A 25 -5.76 -9.49 1.03
N LYS A 26 -5.98 -8.56 0.10
CA LYS A 26 -5.38 -8.54 -1.24
C LYS A 26 -4.86 -7.14 -1.57
N GLU A 27 -3.93 -7.07 -2.51
CA GLU A 27 -3.40 -5.81 -3.05
C GLU A 27 -4.53 -4.89 -3.57
N GLU A 28 -5.56 -5.47 -4.20
CA GLU A 28 -6.72 -4.73 -4.71
C GLU A 28 -7.48 -3.95 -3.61
N ASP A 29 -7.49 -4.46 -2.38
CA ASP A 29 -8.14 -3.80 -1.25
C ASP A 29 -7.41 -2.50 -0.89
N ILE A 30 -6.08 -2.49 -1.01
CA ILE A 30 -5.22 -1.33 -0.72
C ILE A 30 -5.17 -0.38 -1.92
N GLN A 31 -5.08 -0.92 -3.14
CA GLN A 31 -5.00 -0.13 -4.36
C GLN A 31 -6.21 0.80 -4.51
N ARG A 32 -7.42 0.32 -4.18
CA ARG A 32 -8.64 1.15 -4.20
C ARG A 32 -8.55 2.38 -3.29
N GLU A 33 -7.92 2.24 -2.13
CA GLU A 33 -7.73 3.36 -1.20
C GLU A 33 -6.60 4.30 -1.65
N LEU A 34 -5.55 3.77 -2.28
CA LEU A 34 -4.49 4.58 -2.91
C LEU A 34 -5.04 5.40 -4.08
N ASP A 35 -5.88 4.80 -4.92
CA ASP A 35 -6.47 5.47 -6.08
C ASP A 35 -7.32 6.68 -5.68
N LYS A 36 -7.98 6.63 -4.52
CA LYS A 36 -8.72 7.77 -3.94
C LYS A 36 -7.81 8.92 -3.49
N ARG A 37 -6.54 8.65 -3.16
CA ARG A 37 -5.58 9.68 -2.75
C ARG A 37 -5.11 10.54 -3.91
N ARG A 38 -5.34 10.11 -5.16
CA ARG A 38 -4.97 10.88 -6.34
C ARG A 38 -5.74 12.22 -6.34
N PRO A 39 -5.06 13.37 -6.18
CA PRO A 39 -5.72 14.67 -6.26
C PRO A 39 -6.09 14.94 -7.73
N GLY A 40 -7.32 14.63 -8.11
CA GLY A 40 -7.90 15.03 -9.38
C GLY A 40 -8.92 16.13 -9.13
N LEU A 41 -8.60 17.38 -9.51
CA LEU A 41 -9.52 18.39 -10.07
C LEU A 41 -8.91 19.80 -10.24
N SER A 42 -7.60 20.01 -10.08
CA SER A 42 -6.97 21.33 -10.36
C SER A 42 -5.97 21.24 -11.52
N GLU A 43 -6.10 22.16 -12.48
CA GLU A 43 -5.27 22.32 -13.69
C GLU A 43 -3.77 22.56 -13.42
N LEU A 44 -3.35 22.63 -12.16
CA LEU A 44 -1.98 22.92 -11.73
C LEU A 44 -1.13 21.67 -11.40
N TYR A 45 -1.72 20.47 -11.38
CA TYR A 45 -0.97 19.26 -11.07
C TYR A 45 -0.30 18.67 -12.31
N SER A 46 0.99 18.34 -12.18
CA SER A 46 1.78 17.76 -13.25
C SER A 46 1.21 16.38 -13.65
N SER A 47 1.12 16.13 -14.95
CA SER A 47 0.62 14.89 -15.57
C SER A 47 1.49 13.65 -15.30
N ARG A 48 2.31 13.63 -14.24
CA ARG A 48 3.05 12.42 -13.85
C ARG A 48 2.09 11.46 -13.15
N ALA A 49 1.31 10.78 -13.98
CA ALA A 49 0.51 9.63 -13.60
C ALA A 49 1.40 8.39 -13.45
N GLU A 50 2.43 8.44 -12.61
CA GLU A 50 2.97 7.19 -12.08
C GLU A 50 1.90 6.67 -11.12
N ALA A 51 1.10 5.72 -11.60
CA ALA A 51 0.06 5.11 -10.77
C ALA A 51 0.78 4.38 -9.63
N ASP A 52 0.65 4.92 -8.42
CA ASP A 52 1.14 4.26 -7.21
C ASP A 52 0.59 2.84 -7.19
N LYS A 53 1.47 1.85 -7.34
CA LYS A 53 1.10 0.44 -7.33
C LYS A 53 1.49 -0.15 -5.99
N VAL A 54 0.52 -0.76 -5.32
CA VAL A 54 0.79 -1.51 -4.09
C VAL A 54 1.34 -2.90 -4.41
N GLU A 55 2.29 -3.34 -3.59
CA GLU A 55 2.82 -4.71 -3.56
C GLU A 55 2.80 -5.19 -2.11
N ILE A 56 2.27 -6.40 -1.86
CA ILE A 56 2.35 -7.03 -0.53
C ILE A 56 3.51 -8.03 -0.54
N ILE A 57 4.52 -7.76 0.27
CA ILE A 57 5.79 -8.50 0.33
C ILE A 57 5.74 -9.60 1.40
N SER A 58 5.03 -9.38 2.51
CA SER A 58 4.92 -10.35 3.60
C SER A 58 3.60 -10.28 4.36
N GLY A 59 3.40 -11.21 5.30
CA GLY A 59 2.25 -11.20 6.22
C GLY A 59 0.94 -11.67 5.61
N VAL A 60 0.90 -11.97 4.30
CA VAL A 60 -0.25 -12.52 3.58
C VAL A 60 0.15 -13.79 2.84
N PHE A 61 -0.66 -14.84 2.95
CA PHE A 61 -0.50 -16.08 2.22
C PHE A 61 -1.86 -16.57 1.72
N ARG A 62 -1.95 -16.90 0.42
CA ARG A 62 -3.19 -17.34 -0.25
C ARG A 62 -4.40 -16.40 -0.02
N GLY A 63 -4.14 -15.09 0.07
CA GLY A 63 -5.17 -14.06 0.26
C GLY A 63 -5.65 -13.88 1.70
N TYR A 64 -4.95 -14.46 2.69
CA TYR A 64 -5.26 -14.30 4.11
C TYR A 64 -4.03 -13.84 4.91
N THR A 65 -4.26 -13.03 5.93
CA THR A 65 -3.22 -12.61 6.88
C THR A 65 -2.69 -13.82 7.66
N THR A 66 -1.39 -13.84 7.92
CA THR A 66 -0.73 -14.98 8.61
C THR A 66 -0.49 -14.73 10.10
N GLY A 67 -0.70 -13.51 10.58
CA GLY A 67 -0.29 -13.09 11.92
C GLY A 67 1.16 -12.57 11.98
N ALA A 68 1.94 -12.76 10.91
CA ALA A 68 3.27 -12.16 10.77
C ALA A 68 3.15 -10.70 10.29
N PRO A 69 4.22 -9.88 10.44
CA PRO A 69 4.23 -8.51 9.94
C PRO A 69 3.89 -8.42 8.44
N ILE A 70 2.98 -7.50 8.12
CA ILE A 70 2.55 -7.18 6.76
C ILE A 70 3.41 -6.04 6.24
N CYS A 71 4.05 -6.26 5.10
CA CYS A 71 4.92 -5.32 4.40
C CYS A 71 4.38 -5.10 2.98
#